data_AF-A0A2H0Z7I6-F1
#
_entry.id   AF-A0A2H0Z7I6-F1
#
_cell.length_a   1.000
_cell.length_b   1.000
_cell.length_c   1.000
_cell.angle_alpha   90.00
_cell.angle_beta   90.00
_cell.angle_gamma   90.00
#
_symmetry.space_group_name_H-M   'P 1'
#
loop_
_entity.id
_entity.type
_entity.pdbx_description
1 polymer ?
#
loop_
_entity_poly.entity_id
_entity_poly.type
_entity_poly.pdbx_seq_one_letter_code
_entity_poly.pdbx_strand_id
1 'polypeptide(L)' 'MALINCKECGKEISDGAITCPHCGAKINTTQGWKLLGLFATMFIIYEIISTILSYQ' A
#
# COMPACT_ATOMS: atom_id res chain seq x y z
N MET A 1 3.47 15.12 -6.33
CA MET A 1 4.13 14.53 -5.14
C MET A 1 3.22 14.83 -3.96
N ALA A 2 2.80 13.84 -3.18
CA ALA A 2 1.93 14.09 -2.05
C ALA A 2 2.81 14.44 -0.84
N LEU A 3 2.66 15.65 -0.29
CA LEU A 3 3.24 15.98 1.00
C LEU A 3 2.22 15.59 2.08
N ILE A 4 2.68 14.85 3.09
CA ILE A 4 1.91 14.48 4.27
C ILE A 4 2.36 15.35 5.44
N ASN A 5 1.45 15.65 6.37
CA ASN A 5 1.83 16.32 7.60
C ASN A 5 2.39 15.31 8.62
N CYS A 6 3.56 15.62 9.17
CA CYS A 6 4.13 14.86 10.27
C CYS A 6 3.20 14.98 11.49
N LYS A 7 2.74 13.84 12.02
CA LYS A 7 1.83 13.80 13.18
C LYS A 7 2.46 14.33 14.47
N GLU A 8 3.78 14.34 14.55
CA GLU A 8 4.52 14.78 15.74
C GLU A 8 4.78 16.28 15.75
N CYS A 9 5.25 16.84 14.63
CA CYS A 9 5.66 18.25 14.57
C CYS A 9 4.75 19.15 13.72
N GLY A 10 3.76 18.58 13.03
CA GLY A 10 2.82 19.32 12.18
C GLY A 10 3.44 19.94 10.93
N LYS A 11 4.68 19.57 10.57
CA LYS A 11 5.35 20.04 9.35
C LYS A 11 5.10 19.11 8.18
N GLU A 12 5.10 19.68 7.00
CA GLU A 12 4.93 18.97 5.74
C GLU A 12 6.20 18.16 5.39
N ILE A 13 6.02 16.89 5.06
CA ILE A 13 7.07 15.95 4.68
C ILE A 13 6.62 15.13 3.47
N SER A 14 7.55 14.53 2.71
CA SER A 14 7.18 13.66 1.59
C SER A 14 6.47 12.39 2.07
N ASP A 15 5.48 11.91 1.31
CA ASP A 15 4.75 10.66 1.63
C ASP A 15 5.66 9.42 1.73
N GLY A 16 6.81 9.45 1.04
CA GLY A 16 7.85 8.41 1.11
C GLY A 16 8.93 8.62 2.18
N ALA A 17 8.85 9.66 3.03
CA ALA A 17 9.85 9.88 4.06
C ALA A 17 9.76 8.79 5.14
N ILE A 18 10.88 8.10 5.42
CA ILE A 18 10.98 7.08 6.50
C ILE A 18 11.14 7.74 7.88
N THR A 19 11.68 8.96 7.90
CA THR A 19 11.91 9.72 9.13
C THR A 19 11.70 11.20 8.82
N CYS A 20 11.03 11.91 9.73
CA CYS A 20 10.79 13.34 9.58
C CYS A 20 12.12 14.10 9.74
N PRO A 21 12.54 14.91 8.75
CA PRO A 21 13.79 15.68 8.82
C PRO A 21 13.72 16.84 9.82
N HIS A 22 12.53 17.19 10.30
CA HIS A 22 12.34 18.33 11.20
C HIS A 22 12.32 17.97 12.69
N CYS A 23 11.80 16.79 13.04
CA CYS A 23 11.72 16.35 14.43
C CYS A 23 12.42 15.01 14.71
N GLY A 24 12.82 14.26 13.67
CA GLY A 24 13.45 12.94 13.82
C GLY A 24 12.47 11.79 14.06
N ALA A 25 11.16 12.03 14.01
CA ALA A 25 10.15 10.98 14.20
C ALA A 25 10.14 9.96 13.04
N LYS A 26 10.07 8.67 13.36
CA LYS A 26 9.97 7.60 12.35
C LYS A 26 8.56 7.56 11.76
N ILE A 27 8.49 7.67 10.44
CA ILE A 27 7.25 7.67 9.68
C ILE A 27 7.09 6.27 9.07
N ASN A 28 6.02 5.56 9.44
CA ASN A 28 5.73 4.22 8.95
C ASN A 28 4.73 4.31 7.79
N THR A 29 5.23 4.61 6.59
CA THR A 29 4.40 4.60 5.38
C THR A 29 4.08 3.17 4.98
N THR A 30 2.92 2.67 5.38
CA THR A 30 2.41 1.31 5.05
C THR A 30 1.56 1.31 3.75
N GLN A 31 1.80 2.26 2.85
CA GLN A 31 0.85 2.59 1.78
C GLN A 31 1.29 1.96 0.45
N GLY A 32 0.53 0.96 -0.03
CA GLY A 32 0.59 0.50 -1.42
C GLY A 32 0.34 -1.00 -1.62
N TRP A 33 0.96 -1.87 -0.82
CA TRP A 33 0.91 -3.32 -1.08
C TRP A 33 -0.43 -3.96 -0.69
N LYS A 34 -1.16 -3.42 0.29
CA LYS A 34 -2.43 -4.04 0.72
C LYS A 34 -3.50 -4.13 -0.38
N LEU A 35 -3.56 -3.17 -1.30
CA LEU A 35 -4.48 -3.24 -2.44
C LEU A 35 -3.98 -4.19 -3.54
N LEU A 36 -2.66 -4.27 -3.76
CA LEU A 36 -2.09 -5.17 -4.77
C LEU A 36 -2.33 -6.66 -4.43
N GLY A 37 -2.34 -7.01 -3.14
CA GLY A 37 -2.61 -8.39 -2.69
C GLY A 37 -4.02 -8.89 -3.01
N LEU A 38 -5.02 -8.00 -2.95
CA LEU A 38 -6.42 -8.33 -3.25
C LEU A 38 -6.65 -8.62 -4.75
N PHE A 39 -5.98 -7.88 -5.64
CA PHE A 39 -6.06 -8.14 -7.08
C PHE A 39 -5.46 -9.49 -7.47
N ALA A 40 -4.34 -9.89 -6.86
CA ALA A 40 -3.72 -11.19 -7.11
C ALA A 40 -4.65 -12.34 -6.72
N THR A 41 -5.38 -12.23 -5.60
CA THR A 41 -6.34 -13.27 -5.19
C THR A 41 -7.53 -13.39 -6.13
N MET A 42 -8.08 -12.28 -6.65
CA MET A 42 -9.17 -12.35 -7.63
C MET A 42 -8.74 -13.01 -8.94
N PHE A 43 -7.53 -12.70 -9.43
CA PHE A 43 -7.01 -13.26 -10.68
C PHE A 43 -6.81 -14.78 -10.56
N ILE A 44 -6.22 -15.24 -9.46
CA ILE A 44 -6.00 -16.67 -9.20
C ILE A 44 -7.34 -17.42 -9.07
N ILE A 45 -8.33 -16.84 -8.37
CA ILE A 45 -9.65 -17.46 -8.21
C ILE A 45 -10.37 -17.58 -9.56
N TYR A 46 -10.27 -16.56 -10.42
CA TYR A 46 -10.89 -16.57 -11.75
C TYR A 46 -10.30 -17.67 -12.66
N GLU A 47 -8.97 -17.80 -12.71
CA GLU A 47 -8.27 -18.85 -13.48
C GLU A 47 -8.68 -20.25 -13.02
N ILE A 48 -8.83 -20.47 -11.71
CA ILE A 48 -9.26 -21.76 -11.14
C ILE A 48 -10.71 -22.07 -11.54
N ILE A 49 -11.63 -21.11 -11.42
CA ILE A 49 -13.05 -21.30 -11.76
C ILE A 49 -13.22 -21.62 -13.25
N SER A 50 -12.50 -20.93 -14.13
CA SER A 50 -12.51 -21.18 -15.58
C SER A 50 -12.09 -22.62 -15.94
N THR A 51 -11.04 -23.12 -15.27
CA THR A 51 -10.55 -24.48 -15.48
C THR A 51 -11.57 -25.52 -15.04
N ILE A 52 -12.25 -25.29 -13.91
CA ILE A 52 -13.28 -26.19 -13.37
C ILE A 52 -14.52 -26.24 -14.28
N LEU A 53 -14.97 -25.08 -14.78
CA LEU A 53 -16.15 -24.99 -15.66
C LEU A 53 -15.94 -25.70 -17.01
N SER A 54 -14.69 -25.80 -17.46
CA SER A 54 -14.32 -26.49 -18.71
C SER A 54 -14.20 -28.01 -18.55
N TYR A 55 -14.18 -28.51 -17.30
CA TYR A 55 -14.06 -29.93 -16.98
C TYR A 55 -15.43 -30.60 -16.71
N GLN A 56 -16.52 -29.83 -16.76
CA GLN A 56 -17.91 -30.32 -16.72
C GLN A 56 -18.51 -30.29 -18.12
#